data_AF-A0A0F9I5C6-F1
#
_entry.id   AF-A0A0F9I5C6-F1
#
_cell.length_a   1.000
_cell.length_b   1.000
_cell.length_c   1.000
_cell.angle_alpha   90.00
_cell.angle_beta   90.00
_cell.angle_gamma   90.00
#
_symmetry.space_group_name_H-M   'P 1'
#
loop_
_entity.id
_entity.type
_entity.pdbx_description
1 polymer ?
#
loop_
_entity_poly.entity_id
_entity_poly.type
_entity_poly.pdbx_seq_one_letter_code
_entity_poly.pdbx_strand_id
1 'polypeptide(L)' 'MAEETKGPSRIKLPAAMAKDLRNQEVSVVRARKDIQTLKKLGLQTQELEDKLDWAEEARKTLLKEFT' A
#
# COMPACT_ATOMS: atom_id res chain seq x y z
N MET A 1 29.21 -1.20 -15.43
CA MET A 1 28.31 -1.21 -14.26
C MET A 1 27.27 -2.26 -14.56
N ALA A 2 27.26 -3.37 -13.83
CA ALA A 2 26.39 -4.50 -14.14
C ALA A 2 24.94 -4.12 -13.79
N GLU A 3 24.08 -4.12 -14.80
CA GLU A 3 22.63 -4.14 -14.59
C GLU A 3 22.28 -5.44 -13.86
N GLU A 4 22.01 -5.36 -12.56
CA GLU A 4 21.29 -6.41 -11.86
C GLU A 4 19.90 -6.52 -12.49
N THR A 5 19.78 -7.45 -13.43
CA THR A 5 18.50 -7.92 -13.91
C THR A 5 17.75 -8.49 -12.71
N LYS A 6 16.82 -7.70 -12.14
CA LYS A 6 15.80 -8.18 -11.20
C LYS A 6 14.99 -9.26 -11.93
N GLY A 7 15.48 -10.49 -11.93
CA GLY A 7 14.75 -11.65 -12.39
C GLY A 7 13.45 -11.78 -11.58
N PRO A 8 12.38 -12.37 -12.15
CA PRO A 8 11.12 -12.53 -11.44
C PRO A 8 11.38 -13.24 -10.11
N SER A 9 10.86 -12.67 -9.02
CA SER A 9 11.01 -13.24 -7.67
C SER A 9 10.68 -14.72 -7.71
N ARG A 10 11.62 -15.56 -7.25
CA ARG A 10 11.41 -17.02 -7.16
C ARG A 10 10.29 -17.36 -6.16
N ILE A 11 9.93 -16.41 -5.30
CA ILE A 11 8.85 -16.48 -4.33
C ILE A 11 7.63 -15.78 -4.93
N LYS A 12 6.50 -16.47 -4.96
CA LYS A 12 5.20 -15.89 -5.32
C LYS A 12 4.36 -15.68 -4.07
N LEU A 13 3.58 -14.60 -4.04
CA LEU A 13 2.55 -14.39 -3.03
C LEU A 13 1.51 -15.53 -3.12
N PRO A 14 1.17 -16.17 -1.99
CA PRO A 14 0.00 -17.03 -1.93
C PRO A 14 -1.24 -16.28 -2.42
N ALA A 15 -2.11 -16.96 -3.17
CA ALA A 15 -3.28 -16.32 -3.79
C ALA A 15 -4.19 -15.61 -2.77
N ALA A 16 -4.31 -16.14 -1.55
CA ALA A 16 -5.02 -15.51 -0.45
C ALA A 16 -4.41 -14.15 -0.07
N MET A 17 -3.08 -14.09 0.09
CA MET A 17 -2.37 -12.84 0.43
C MET A 17 -2.46 -11.81 -0.70
N ALA A 18 -2.33 -12.25 -1.96
CA ALA A 18 -2.52 -11.35 -3.10
C ALA A 18 -3.94 -10.78 -3.16
N LYS A 19 -4.96 -11.59 -2.81
CA LYS A 19 -6.35 -11.13 -2.69
C LYS A 19 -6.51 -10.12 -1.55
N ASP A 20 -5.88 -10.36 -0.40
CA ASP A 20 -5.94 -9.46 0.75
C ASP A 20 -5.26 -8.11 0.43
N LEU A 21 -4.10 -8.12 -0.22
CA LEU A 21 -3.41 -6.91 -0.69
C LEU A 21 -4.24 -6.13 -1.73
N ARG A 22 -5.00 -6.81 -2.59
CA ARG A 22 -5.93 -6.14 -3.51
C ARG A 22 -7.11 -5.53 -2.76
N ASN A 23 -7.67 -6.24 -1.77
CA ASN A 23 -8.77 -5.74 -0.96
C ASN A 23 -8.38 -4.54 -0.10
N GLN A 24 -7.12 -4.47 0.36
CA GLN A 24 -6.58 -3.31 1.09
C GLN A 24 -6.68 -2.00 0.31
N GLU A 25 -6.76 -2.02 -1.02
CA GLU A 25 -7.00 -0.82 -1.83
C GLU A 25 -8.28 -0.09 -1.44
N VAL A 26 -9.36 -0.84 -1.25
CA VAL A 26 -10.66 -0.30 -0.85
C VAL A 26 -10.56 0.35 0.54
N SER A 27 -9.81 -0.28 1.44
CA SER A 27 -9.53 0.26 2.78
C SER A 27 -8.71 1.54 2.73
N VAL A 28 -7.71 1.63 1.86
CA VAL A 28 -6.90 2.85 1.68
C VAL A 28 -7.75 4.00 1.17
N VAL A 29 -8.60 3.77 0.16
CA VAL A 29 -9.53 4.79 -0.37
C VAL A 29 -10.47 5.29 0.72
N ARG A 30 -11.00 4.39 1.56
CA ARG A 30 -11.86 4.78 2.68
C ARG A 30 -11.09 5.59 3.72
N ALA A 31 -9.90 5.15 4.11
CA ALA A 31 -9.06 5.85 5.08
C ALA A 31 -8.69 7.27 4.60
N ARG A 32 -8.41 7.47 3.29
CA ARG A 32 -8.19 8.82 2.73
C ARG A 32 -9.41 9.73 2.89
N LYS A 33 -10.63 9.21 2.71
CA LYS A 33 -11.87 9.99 2.93
C LYS A 33 -12.08 10.35 4.40
N ASP A 34 -11.80 9.41 5.30
CA ASP A 34 -11.89 9.63 6.73
C ASP A 34 -10.87 10.70 7.18
N ILE A 35 -9.62 10.62 6.71
CA ILE A 35 -8.58 11.64 6.94
C ILE A 35 -9.01 13.02 6.43
N GLN A 36 -9.60 13.13 5.24
CA GLN A 36 -10.12 14.41 4.74
C GLN A 36 -11.22 14.98 5.64
N THR A 37 -12.06 14.12 6.23
CA THR A 37 -13.08 14.53 7.20
C THR A 37 -12.42 15.05 8.48
N LEU A 38 -11.42 14.35 9.01
CA LEU A 38 -10.64 14.79 10.17
C LEU A 38 -9.95 16.14 9.92
N LYS A 39 -9.38 16.36 8.73
CA LYS A 39 -8.81 17.66 8.31
C LYS A 39 -9.84 18.79 8.35
N LYS A 40 -11.06 18.54 7.85
CA LYS A 40 -12.16 19.52 7.89
C LYS A 40 -12.59 19.86 9.32
N LEU A 41 -12.44 18.93 10.25
CA LEU A 41 -12.69 19.14 11.68
C LEU A 41 -11.53 19.84 12.39
N GLY A 42 -10.45 20.21 11.69
CA GLY A 42 -9.28 20.88 12.27
C GLY A 42 -8.37 19.95 13.06
N LEU A 43 -8.51 18.62 12.90
CA LEU A 43 -7.66 17.65 13.58
C LEU A 43 -6.32 17.47 12.85
N GLN A 44 -5.26 17.30 13.62
CA GLN A 44 -3.94 16.95 13.08
C GLN A 44 -3.98 15.53 12.51
N THR A 45 -3.66 15.41 11.23
CA THR A 45 -3.78 14.17 10.45
C THR A 45 -2.49 13.73 9.78
N GLN A 46 -1.42 14.52 9.88
CA GLN A 46 -0.14 14.26 9.20
C GLN A 46 0.38 12.84 9.45
N GLU A 47 0.39 12.39 10.71
CA GLU A 47 0.87 11.05 11.07
C GLU A 47 0.00 9.93 10.46
N LEU A 48 -1.31 10.16 10.30
CA LEU A 48 -2.21 9.21 9.66
C LEU A 48 -1.96 9.13 8.15
N GLU A 49 -1.65 10.28 7.53
CA GLU A 49 -1.29 10.35 6.12
C GLU A 49 0.02 9.63 5.85
N ASP A 50 1.06 9.91 6.63
CA ASP A 50 2.37 9.28 6.48
C ASP A 50 2.28 7.75 6.61
N LYS A 51 1.52 7.26 7.59
CA LYS A 51 1.28 5.81 7.78
C LYS A 51 0.48 5.20 6.63
N LEU A 52 -0.49 5.94 6.10
CA LEU A 52 -1.33 5.46 5.00
C LEU A 52 -0.55 5.40 3.69
N ASP A 53 0.28 6.39 3.42
CA ASP A 53 1.14 6.43 2.25
C ASP A 53 2.18 5.30 2.29
N TRP A 54 2.83 5.08 3.45
CA TRP A 54 3.72 3.93 3.63
C TRP A 54 3.01 2.59 3.37
N ALA A 55 1.80 2.40 3.91
CA ALA A 55 1.04 1.18 3.71
C ALA A 55 0.66 0.95 2.23
N GLU A 56 0.33 2.02 1.51
CA GLU A 56 0.01 1.97 0.08
C GLU A 56 1.25 1.60 -0.75
N GLU A 57 2.41 2.18 -0.44
CA GLU A 57 3.67 1.86 -1.11
C GLU A 57 4.11 0.41 -0.84
N ALA A 58 3.99 -0.06 0.40
CA ALA A 58 4.29 -1.44 0.76
C ALA A 58 3.40 -2.41 -0.04
N ARG A 59 2.09 -2.14 -0.10
CA ARG A 59 1.12 -2.93 -0.88
C ARG A 59 1.50 -2.98 -2.37
N LYS A 60 1.78 -1.82 -2.98
CA LYS A 60 2.19 -1.73 -4.39
C LYS A 60 3.47 -2.51 -4.66
N THR A 61 4.46 -2.40 -3.77
CA THR A 61 5.73 -3.10 -3.89
C THR A 61 5.54 -4.61 -3.80
N LEU A 62 4.78 -5.09 -2.80
CA LEU A 62 4.50 -6.51 -2.64
C LEU A 62 3.78 -7.10 -3.85
N LEU A 63 2.78 -6.39 -4.39
CA LEU A 63 2.09 -6.83 -5.60
C LEU A 63 2.98 -6.78 -6.84
N LYS A 64 3.85 -5.79 -6.97
CA LYS A 64 4.76 -5.66 -8.12
C LYS A 64 5.85 -6.73 -8.12
N GLU A 65 6.42 -7.02 -6.95
CA GLU A 65 7.58 -7.91 -6.84
C GLU A 65 7.21 -9.39 -6.71
N PHE A 66 6.02 -9.72 -6.21
CA PHE A 66 5.66 -11.10 -5.83
C PHE A 66 4.38 -11.66 -6.46
N THR A 67 3.68 -10.92 -7.34
CA THR A 67 2.56 -11.45 -8.14
C THR A 67 2.91 -11.53 -9.62
#